data_AF-A0A9X5Z074-F1
#
_entry.id   AF-A0A9X5Z074-F1
#
_cell.length_a   1.000
_cell.length_b   1.000
_cell.length_c   1.000
_cell.angle_alpha   90.00
_cell.angle_beta   90.00
_cell.angle_gamma   90.00
#
_symmetry.space_group_name_H-M   'P 1'
#
loop_
_entity.id
_entity.type
_entity.pdbx_description
1 polymer ?
#
loop_
_entity_poly.entity_id
_entity_poly.type
_entity_poly.pdbx_seq_one_letter_code
_entity_poly.pdbx_strand_id
1 'polypeptide(L)'
;MRHGADQHLVEAVRSGDETAVGQALADGADPDVKAGRFRGSVLAEAAGAGRLEIAHRLVGAGARVGPADPYSASPLRAAVDGANVEVVRFLIARGALAAEPATRSSVLTHAASHTRFRPGPASLATLRVLLEAGAAPGPGEEAPLITAVMWPVAPAVLRLLLAYGADADQRRTDTTPAIVLAARRGDHAAVDVLLQAGADVDARDGQGRTALMHAVERNERQVIATLLLAGATIDAVSADGMTALRLARGWQRQHVEFMLGENHAGLDDVPIARTAVRIVPIGVRLTGDRPMLLLLASVIDIALDDLGDAEWRIRTGLDVETARTIAARLRDESVPATNASWYQLDATAEELAAARSALNELAYGTTRTMPAGTGRLEITDMLEELNRQLGR
;
A
#
# COMPACT_ATOMS: atom_id res chain seq x y z
N MET A 1 33.62 6.23 -48.37
CA MET A 1 33.79 7.30 -47.37
C MET A 1 32.65 7.30 -46.37
N ARG A 2 31.38 7.45 -46.79
CA ARG A 2 30.20 7.49 -45.89
C ARG A 2 30.06 6.30 -44.92
N HIS A 3 30.23 5.06 -45.39
CA HIS A 3 30.14 3.86 -44.54
C HIS A 3 31.21 3.79 -43.42
N GLY A 4 32.38 4.40 -43.64
CA GLY A 4 33.44 4.47 -42.62
C GLY A 4 33.13 5.55 -41.56
N ALA A 5 32.59 6.69 -41.99
CA ALA A 5 32.13 7.75 -41.08
C ALA A 5 30.96 7.27 -40.21
N ASP A 6 30.04 6.48 -40.78
CA ASP A 6 28.91 5.87 -40.06
C ASP A 6 29.38 4.89 -38.96
N GLN A 7 30.35 4.01 -39.27
CA GLN A 7 30.93 3.10 -38.28
C GLN A 7 31.67 3.86 -37.18
N HIS A 8 32.44 4.88 -37.55
CA HIS A 8 33.15 5.72 -36.60
C HIS A 8 32.19 6.46 -35.67
N LEU A 9 31.06 6.98 -36.19
CA LEU A 9 30.02 7.60 -35.38
C LEU A 9 29.42 6.61 -34.37
N VAL A 10 29.10 5.38 -34.80
CA VAL A 10 28.57 4.33 -33.91
C VAL A 10 29.54 4.00 -32.78
N GLU A 11 30.83 3.88 -33.08
CA GLU A 11 31.86 3.60 -32.06
C GLU A 11 32.07 4.77 -31.11
N ALA A 12 32.13 6.01 -31.62
CA ALA A 12 32.26 7.22 -30.82
C ALA A 12 31.06 7.42 -29.88
N VAL A 13 29.84 7.16 -30.36
CA VAL A 13 28.64 7.20 -29.51
C VAL A 13 28.69 6.13 -28.43
N ARG A 14 29.20 4.93 -28.74
CA ARG A 14 29.34 3.83 -27.77
C ARG A 14 30.43 4.06 -26.74
N SER A 15 31.55 4.67 -27.11
CA SER A 15 32.66 5.01 -26.21
C SER A 15 32.38 6.26 -25.38
N GLY A 16 31.57 7.19 -25.90
CA GLY A 16 31.16 8.41 -25.21
C GLY A 16 32.05 9.59 -25.54
N ASP A 17 32.80 9.45 -26.64
CA ASP A 17 33.70 10.45 -27.13
C ASP A 17 32.93 11.51 -27.92
N GLU A 18 32.54 12.58 -27.23
CA GLU A 18 31.86 13.73 -27.83
C GLU A 18 32.66 14.37 -28.97
N THR A 19 33.99 14.34 -28.90
CA THR A 19 34.84 14.96 -29.92
C THR A 19 34.85 14.12 -31.20
N ALA A 20 34.97 12.81 -31.07
CA ALA A 20 34.89 11.89 -32.19
C ALA A 20 33.49 11.87 -32.82
N VAL A 21 32.41 12.01 -32.03
CA VAL A 21 31.05 12.22 -32.56
C VAL A 21 30.99 13.48 -33.42
N GLY A 22 31.53 14.61 -32.94
CA GLY A 22 31.56 15.85 -33.70
C GLY A 22 32.33 15.75 -35.02
N GLN A 23 33.48 15.05 -35.00
CA GLN A 23 34.29 14.80 -36.20
C GLN A 23 33.55 13.89 -37.19
N ALA A 24 32.99 12.77 -36.73
CA ALA A 24 32.28 11.84 -37.61
C ALA A 24 31.07 12.50 -38.29
N LEU A 25 30.34 13.37 -37.57
CA LEU A 25 29.23 14.16 -38.16
C LEU A 25 29.75 15.19 -39.17
N ALA A 26 30.87 15.87 -38.90
CA ALA A 26 31.50 16.79 -39.85
C ALA A 26 32.01 16.08 -41.12
N ASP A 27 32.44 14.83 -40.99
CA ASP A 27 32.85 13.95 -42.10
C ASP A 27 31.65 13.41 -42.92
N GLY A 28 30.42 13.78 -42.55
CA GLY A 28 29.20 13.44 -43.28
C GLY A 28 28.57 12.11 -42.88
N ALA A 29 28.85 11.59 -41.68
CA ALA A 29 28.14 10.45 -41.11
C ALA A 29 26.63 10.74 -41.01
N ASP A 30 25.82 9.72 -41.25
CA ASP A 30 24.37 9.83 -41.10
C ASP A 30 23.99 9.87 -39.59
N PRO A 31 23.40 10.97 -39.09
CA PRO A 31 23.00 11.07 -37.69
C PRO A 31 21.88 10.09 -37.29
N ASP A 32 21.22 9.46 -38.26
CA ASP A 32 20.22 8.39 -38.06
C ASP A 32 20.79 6.98 -38.26
N VAL A 33 22.12 6.82 -38.33
CA VAL A 33 22.75 5.51 -38.49
C VAL A 33 22.27 4.54 -37.41
N LYS A 34 21.97 3.31 -37.85
CA LYS A 34 21.49 2.25 -36.96
C LYS A 34 22.65 1.65 -36.16
N ALA A 35 22.46 1.55 -34.86
CA ALA A 35 23.41 1.04 -33.89
C ALA A 35 22.79 -0.03 -32.98
N GLY A 36 23.67 -0.81 -32.36
CA GLY A 36 23.30 -1.82 -31.37
C GLY A 36 22.55 -3.05 -31.91
N ARG A 37 22.25 -3.98 -30.98
CA ARG A 37 21.64 -5.29 -31.28
C ARG A 37 20.19 -5.19 -31.79
N PHE A 38 19.48 -4.12 -31.44
CA PHE A 38 18.07 -3.93 -31.76
C PHE A 38 17.82 -2.96 -32.92
N ARG A 39 18.86 -2.63 -33.69
CA ARG A 39 18.78 -1.66 -34.82
C ARG A 39 18.17 -0.31 -34.39
N GLY A 40 18.48 0.15 -33.18
CA GLY A 40 18.13 1.51 -32.72
C GLY A 40 18.95 2.57 -33.45
N SER A 41 18.55 3.83 -33.42
CA SER A 41 19.44 4.91 -33.90
C SER A 41 20.61 5.11 -32.93
N VAL A 42 21.70 5.70 -33.39
CA VAL A 42 22.77 6.20 -32.51
C VAL A 42 22.24 7.16 -31.44
N LEU A 43 21.19 7.92 -31.74
CA LEU A 43 20.52 8.75 -30.75
C LEU A 43 19.86 7.90 -29.64
N ALA A 44 19.27 6.76 -29.97
CA ALA A 44 18.71 5.85 -28.96
C ALA A 44 19.80 5.21 -28.08
N GLU A 45 20.97 4.87 -28.65
CA GLU A 45 22.11 4.35 -27.88
C GLU A 45 22.68 5.43 -26.94
N ALA A 46 22.88 6.65 -27.43
CA ALA A 46 23.29 7.80 -26.61
C ALA A 46 22.28 8.08 -25.49
N ALA A 47 20.99 7.99 -25.81
CA ALA A 47 19.92 8.29 -24.88
C ALA A 47 19.78 7.26 -23.76
N GLY A 48 19.87 5.95 -24.08
CA GLY A 48 19.87 4.89 -23.07
C GLY A 48 21.10 4.89 -22.18
N ALA A 49 22.23 5.39 -22.68
CA ALA A 49 23.46 5.55 -21.91
C ALA A 49 23.56 6.90 -21.16
N GLY A 50 22.58 7.80 -21.27
CA GLY A 50 22.53 9.07 -20.53
C GLY A 50 23.49 10.14 -21.04
N ARG A 51 23.94 10.06 -22.30
CA ARG A 51 24.95 10.95 -22.88
C ARG A 51 24.31 12.21 -23.46
N LEU A 52 23.96 13.15 -22.58
CA LEU A 52 23.21 14.37 -22.95
C LEU A 52 23.91 15.21 -24.03
N GLU A 53 25.21 15.45 -23.91
CA GLU A 53 25.96 16.26 -24.88
C GLU A 53 26.05 15.60 -26.26
N ILE A 54 26.19 14.28 -26.30
CA ILE A 54 26.13 13.51 -27.55
C ILE A 54 24.74 13.60 -28.16
N ALA A 55 23.68 13.49 -27.34
CA ALA A 55 22.32 13.67 -27.82
C ALA A 55 22.08 15.09 -28.38
N HIS A 56 22.64 16.13 -27.73
CA HIS A 56 22.61 17.50 -28.25
C HIS A 56 23.24 17.60 -29.65
N ARG A 57 24.44 17.04 -29.83
CA ARG A 57 25.14 17.05 -31.12
C ARG A 57 24.39 16.29 -32.20
N LEU A 58 23.89 15.10 -31.90
CA LEU A 58 23.14 14.27 -32.84
C LEU A 58 21.86 14.97 -33.31
N VAL A 59 21.05 15.51 -32.39
CA VAL A 59 19.83 16.25 -32.76
C VAL A 59 20.19 17.55 -33.49
N GLY A 60 21.28 18.22 -33.12
CA GLY A 60 21.78 19.41 -33.83
C GLY A 60 22.21 19.12 -35.27
N ALA A 61 22.71 17.91 -35.54
CA ALA A 61 23.03 17.44 -36.89
C ALA A 61 21.81 16.92 -37.68
N GLY A 62 20.61 16.96 -37.10
CA GLY A 62 19.36 16.55 -37.75
C GLY A 62 18.92 15.11 -37.47
N ALA A 63 19.45 14.45 -36.43
CA ALA A 63 18.94 13.13 -36.01
C ALA A 63 17.44 13.19 -35.71
N ARG A 64 16.70 12.15 -36.12
CA ARG A 64 15.27 12.00 -35.83
C ARG A 64 15.08 11.74 -34.34
N VAL A 65 14.30 12.59 -33.70
CA VAL A 65 13.99 12.51 -32.26
C VAL A 65 13.03 11.36 -31.93
N GLY A 66 12.07 11.08 -32.81
CA GLY A 66 11.12 9.96 -32.68
C GLY A 66 11.64 8.64 -33.25
N PRO A 67 10.90 7.54 -33.06
CA PRO A 67 11.24 6.25 -33.67
C PRO A 67 11.23 6.34 -35.21
N ALA A 68 12.13 5.59 -35.87
CA ALA A 68 12.20 5.53 -37.33
C ALA A 68 11.05 4.69 -37.92
N ASP A 69 10.63 3.66 -37.19
CA ASP A 69 9.53 2.76 -37.51
C ASP A 69 8.91 2.17 -36.21
N PRO A 70 7.71 1.55 -36.25
CA PRO A 70 7.04 1.03 -35.07
C PRO A 70 7.81 -0.03 -34.26
N TYR A 71 8.85 -0.64 -34.84
CA TYR A 71 9.65 -1.70 -34.20
C TYR A 71 11.03 -1.22 -33.76
N SER A 72 11.52 -0.10 -34.31
CA SER A 72 12.79 0.52 -33.92
C SER A 72 12.81 0.95 -32.45
N ALA A 73 14.01 0.99 -31.86
CA ALA A 73 14.18 1.52 -30.50
C ALA A 73 13.94 3.04 -30.50
N SER A 74 12.94 3.49 -29.75
CA SER A 74 12.69 4.92 -29.55
C SER A 74 13.79 5.52 -28.67
N PRO A 75 14.36 6.68 -29.04
CA PRO A 75 15.30 7.40 -28.18
C PRO A 75 14.71 7.76 -26.81
N LEU A 76 13.42 8.13 -26.78
CA LEU A 76 12.73 8.46 -25.53
C LEU A 76 12.56 7.22 -24.66
N ARG A 77 12.15 6.08 -25.23
CA ARG A 77 12.05 4.81 -24.48
C ARG A 77 13.41 4.33 -23.97
N ALA A 78 14.46 4.44 -24.78
CA ALA A 78 15.82 4.10 -24.34
C ALA A 78 16.27 4.99 -23.16
N ALA A 79 16.00 6.30 -23.20
CA ALA A 79 16.28 7.19 -22.08
C ALA A 79 15.50 6.81 -20.81
N VAL A 80 14.25 6.36 -20.96
CA VAL A 80 13.42 5.84 -19.86
C VAL A 80 13.99 4.54 -19.29
N ASP A 81 14.44 3.60 -20.13
CA ASP A 81 15.08 2.34 -19.71
C ASP A 81 16.32 2.59 -18.84
N GLY A 82 17.12 3.59 -19.22
CA GLY A 82 18.30 4.03 -18.47
C GLY A 82 18.00 4.96 -17.28
N ALA A 83 16.73 5.34 -17.05
CA ALA A 83 16.32 6.36 -16.08
C ALA A 83 17.03 7.73 -16.24
N ASN A 84 17.37 8.11 -17.48
CA ASN A 84 18.15 9.31 -17.80
C ASN A 84 17.27 10.56 -17.91
N VAL A 85 16.91 11.14 -16.76
CA VAL A 85 15.94 12.26 -16.63
C VAL A 85 16.27 13.44 -17.54
N GLU A 86 17.52 13.89 -17.59
CA GLU A 86 17.91 15.06 -18.39
C GLU A 86 17.78 14.80 -19.90
N VAL A 87 18.09 13.57 -20.34
CA VAL A 87 17.88 13.19 -21.74
C VAL A 87 16.39 13.09 -22.06
N VAL A 88 15.56 12.58 -21.15
CA VAL A 88 14.10 12.56 -21.31
C VAL A 88 13.56 13.98 -21.49
N ARG A 89 13.94 14.92 -20.60
CA ARG A 89 13.56 16.35 -20.71
C ARG A 89 13.98 16.94 -22.06
N PHE A 90 15.22 16.68 -22.45
CA PHE A 90 15.77 17.16 -23.71
C PHE A 90 14.99 16.65 -24.93
N LEU A 91 14.71 15.34 -25.00
CA LEU A 91 14.00 14.75 -26.14
C LEU A 91 12.56 15.27 -26.23
N ILE A 92 11.85 15.39 -25.10
CA ILE A 92 10.49 15.96 -25.06
C ILE A 92 10.50 17.41 -25.53
N ALA A 93 11.46 18.22 -25.08
CA ALA A 93 11.61 19.61 -25.52
C ALA A 93 11.90 19.74 -27.02
N ARG A 94 12.38 18.67 -27.66
CA ARG A 94 12.62 18.57 -29.11
C ARG A 94 11.50 17.86 -29.88
N GLY A 95 10.34 17.66 -29.24
CA GLY A 95 9.14 17.12 -29.88
C GLY A 95 8.99 15.60 -29.82
N ALA A 96 9.77 14.89 -28.98
CA ALA A 96 9.47 13.49 -28.66
C ALA A 96 8.09 13.38 -27.99
N LEU A 97 7.21 12.56 -28.53
CA LEU A 97 5.86 12.37 -28.00
C LEU A 97 5.86 11.31 -26.91
N ALA A 98 5.20 11.57 -25.78
CA ALA A 98 5.02 10.53 -24.75
C ALA A 98 4.05 9.40 -25.18
N ALA A 99 3.20 9.67 -26.17
CA ALA A 99 2.19 8.74 -26.69
C ALA A 99 2.63 8.04 -28.00
N GLU A 100 3.91 7.71 -28.16
CA GLU A 100 4.46 7.09 -29.38
C GLU A 100 3.61 5.92 -29.92
N PRO A 101 3.47 5.76 -31.25
CA PRO A 101 2.47 4.88 -31.87
C PRO A 101 2.53 3.39 -31.48
N ALA A 102 1.49 2.98 -30.77
CA ALA A 102 0.62 1.78 -30.76
C ALA A 102 1.09 0.33 -31.05
N THR A 103 2.33 0.00 -31.43
CA THR A 103 2.74 -1.43 -31.49
C THR A 103 3.36 -1.94 -30.19
N ARG A 104 3.55 -1.05 -29.21
CA ARG A 104 4.07 -1.33 -27.86
C ARG A 104 3.21 -0.61 -26.83
N SER A 105 3.32 -1.00 -25.56
CA SER A 105 2.76 -0.24 -24.44
C SER A 105 3.22 1.22 -24.48
N SER A 106 2.39 2.14 -23.98
CA SER A 106 2.70 3.58 -23.97
C SER A 106 4.05 3.85 -23.27
N VAL A 107 4.75 4.94 -23.61
CA VAL A 107 6.03 5.27 -22.95
C VAL A 107 5.83 5.43 -21.43
N LEU A 108 4.67 5.92 -21.02
CA LEU A 108 4.29 6.04 -19.61
C LEU A 108 4.07 4.66 -18.95
N THR A 109 3.36 3.74 -19.61
CA THR A 109 3.19 2.35 -19.14
C THR A 109 4.54 1.64 -19.05
N HIS A 110 5.41 1.87 -20.03
CA HIS A 110 6.76 1.34 -20.07
C HIS A 110 7.62 1.89 -18.93
N ALA A 111 7.57 3.20 -18.67
CA ALA A 111 8.22 3.83 -17.52
C ALA A 111 7.70 3.25 -16.19
N ALA A 112 6.39 3.08 -16.05
CA ALA A 112 5.78 2.47 -14.86
C ALA A 112 6.27 1.04 -14.65
N SER A 113 6.41 0.22 -15.70
CA SER A 113 6.93 -1.16 -15.56
C SER A 113 8.38 -1.21 -15.07
N HIS A 114 9.18 -0.18 -15.35
CA HIS A 114 10.57 -0.04 -14.88
C HIS A 114 10.68 0.50 -13.46
N THR A 115 9.57 0.85 -12.82
CA THR A 115 9.52 1.15 -11.38
C THR A 115 9.36 -0.09 -10.50
N ARG A 116 9.30 -1.29 -11.10
CA ARG A 116 9.27 -2.58 -10.38
C ARG A 116 10.55 -2.80 -9.58
N PHE A 117 10.44 -3.32 -8.36
CA PHE A 117 11.55 -3.64 -7.45
C PHE A 117 12.41 -2.43 -7.01
N ARG A 118 11.88 -1.63 -6.05
CA ARG A 118 12.48 -0.41 -5.48
C ARG A 118 12.78 0.68 -6.52
N PRO A 119 11.80 1.53 -6.87
CA PRO A 119 12.04 2.62 -7.79
C PRO A 119 13.06 3.60 -7.20
N GLY A 120 14.17 3.79 -7.92
CA GLY A 120 15.14 4.83 -7.60
C GLY A 120 14.57 6.24 -7.84
N PRO A 121 15.16 7.28 -7.26
CA PRO A 121 14.74 8.66 -7.48
C PRO A 121 14.70 9.05 -8.97
N ALA A 122 15.64 8.53 -9.76
CA ALA A 122 15.74 8.78 -11.20
C ALA A 122 14.52 8.21 -11.97
N SER A 123 14.09 6.98 -11.68
CA SER A 123 12.92 6.37 -12.33
C SER A 123 11.61 7.06 -11.96
N LEU A 124 11.49 7.57 -10.72
CA LEU A 124 10.33 8.39 -10.33
C LEU A 124 10.35 9.76 -11.03
N ALA A 125 11.53 10.35 -11.18
CA ALA A 125 11.70 11.61 -11.88
C ALA A 125 11.38 11.48 -13.38
N THR A 126 11.78 10.39 -14.05
CA THR A 126 11.38 10.14 -15.45
C THR A 126 9.87 9.99 -15.58
N LEU A 127 9.21 9.24 -14.68
CA LEU A 127 7.74 9.12 -14.67
C LEU A 127 7.08 10.50 -14.52
N ARG A 128 7.58 11.31 -13.58
CA ARG A 128 7.06 12.68 -13.35
C ARG A 128 7.23 13.56 -14.59
N VAL A 129 8.40 13.55 -15.22
CA VAL A 129 8.65 14.35 -16.42
C VAL A 129 7.72 13.96 -17.57
N LEU A 130 7.44 12.66 -17.75
CA LEU A 130 6.48 12.21 -18.76
C LEU A 130 5.07 12.74 -18.46
N LEU A 131 4.61 12.65 -17.20
CA LEU A 131 3.30 13.16 -16.78
C LEU A 131 3.20 14.70 -16.93
N GLU A 132 4.23 15.44 -16.52
CA GLU A 132 4.33 16.90 -16.69
C GLU A 132 4.31 17.31 -18.18
N ALA A 133 4.85 16.46 -19.05
CA ALA A 133 4.82 16.64 -20.51
C ALA A 133 3.48 16.27 -21.17
N GLY A 134 2.45 15.94 -20.38
CA GLY A 134 1.11 15.62 -20.87
C GLY A 134 0.91 14.15 -21.26
N ALA A 135 1.78 13.23 -20.81
CA ALA A 135 1.49 11.80 -20.93
C ALA A 135 0.25 11.46 -20.08
N ALA A 136 -0.87 11.19 -20.74
CA ALA A 136 -2.11 10.87 -20.05
C ALA A 136 -2.08 9.43 -19.50
N PRO A 137 -2.37 9.20 -18.21
CA PRO A 137 -2.52 7.85 -17.64
C PRO A 137 -3.87 7.17 -17.99
N GLY A 138 -4.43 7.49 -19.16
CA GLY A 138 -5.73 7.01 -19.66
C GLY A 138 -5.68 5.63 -20.35
N PRO A 139 -6.82 5.14 -20.88
CA PRO A 139 -6.95 3.76 -21.34
C PRO A 139 -6.12 3.45 -22.61
N GLY A 140 -5.41 2.31 -22.56
CA GLY A 140 -4.68 1.62 -23.64
C GLY A 140 -4.66 0.10 -23.35
N GLU A 141 -3.95 -0.73 -24.13
CA GLU A 141 -3.93 -2.21 -23.92
C GLU A 141 -3.47 -2.63 -22.50
N GLU A 142 -2.51 -1.91 -21.91
CA GLU A 142 -2.14 -2.02 -20.49
C GLU A 142 -1.89 -0.60 -19.95
N ALA A 143 -2.79 -0.10 -19.09
CA ALA A 143 -2.73 1.25 -18.55
C ALA A 143 -1.62 1.38 -17.47
N PRO A 144 -1.00 2.56 -17.30
CA PRO A 144 0.11 2.76 -16.35
C PRO A 144 -0.23 2.41 -14.90
N LEU A 145 -1.46 2.71 -14.44
CA LEU A 145 -1.90 2.39 -13.08
C LEU A 145 -2.06 0.89 -12.88
N ILE A 146 -2.68 0.18 -13.83
CA ILE A 146 -2.78 -1.29 -13.80
C ILE A 146 -1.39 -1.93 -13.78
N THR A 147 -0.47 -1.48 -14.63
CA THR A 147 0.91 -1.97 -14.63
C THR A 147 1.58 -1.73 -13.27
N ALA A 148 1.40 -0.56 -12.66
CA ALA A 148 1.95 -0.28 -11.34
C ALA A 148 1.39 -1.25 -10.29
N VAL A 149 0.07 -1.49 -10.26
CA VAL A 149 -0.57 -2.42 -9.31
C VAL A 149 -0.12 -3.89 -9.52
N MET A 150 0.20 -4.30 -10.75
CA MET A 150 0.60 -5.67 -11.05
C MET A 150 1.95 -6.09 -10.44
N TRP A 151 2.78 -5.14 -10.02
CA TRP A 151 4.11 -5.38 -9.44
C TRP A 151 4.19 -4.83 -8.02
N PRO A 152 5.12 -5.32 -7.18
CA PRO A 152 5.38 -4.67 -5.89
C PRO A 152 6.14 -3.36 -6.17
N VAL A 153 5.39 -2.29 -6.40
CA VAL A 153 5.90 -0.93 -6.65
C VAL A 153 5.79 -0.08 -5.41
N ALA A 154 6.54 1.02 -5.35
CA ALA A 154 6.37 1.98 -4.27
C ALA A 154 5.00 2.67 -4.38
N PRO A 155 4.28 2.88 -3.25
CA PRO A 155 3.03 3.65 -3.21
C PRO A 155 3.14 5.04 -3.85
N ALA A 156 4.34 5.61 -3.89
CA ALA A 156 4.65 6.86 -4.56
C ALA A 156 4.32 6.86 -6.06
N VAL A 157 4.47 5.72 -6.76
CA VAL A 157 4.15 5.59 -8.19
C VAL A 157 2.64 5.72 -8.40
N LEU A 158 1.85 4.99 -7.60
CA LEU A 158 0.39 5.05 -7.65
C LEU A 158 -0.11 6.45 -7.33
N ARG A 159 0.37 7.06 -6.24
CA ARG A 159 0.02 8.45 -5.87
C ARG A 159 0.35 9.43 -6.99
N LEU A 160 1.49 9.26 -7.66
CA LEU A 160 1.87 10.13 -8.76
C LEU A 160 0.93 9.96 -9.97
N LEU A 161 0.62 8.74 -10.37
CA LEU A 161 -0.31 8.50 -11.48
C LEU A 161 -1.71 9.05 -11.18
N LEU A 162 -2.24 8.82 -9.98
CA LEU A 162 -3.54 9.31 -9.53
C LEU A 162 -3.59 10.84 -9.46
N ALA A 163 -2.52 11.50 -8.96
CA ALA A 163 -2.42 12.96 -8.93
C ALA A 163 -2.43 13.62 -10.32
N TYR A 164 -2.06 12.88 -11.37
CA TYR A 164 -2.10 13.32 -12.76
C TYR A 164 -3.31 12.76 -13.53
N GLY A 165 -4.38 12.38 -12.82
CA GLY A 165 -5.66 12.04 -13.40
C GLY A 165 -5.80 10.58 -13.85
N ALA A 166 -4.98 9.66 -13.33
CA ALA A 166 -5.28 8.24 -13.47
C ALA A 166 -6.59 7.92 -12.74
N ASP A 167 -7.43 7.11 -13.37
CA ASP A 167 -8.68 6.65 -12.78
C ASP A 167 -8.41 5.50 -11.79
N ALA A 168 -8.83 5.67 -10.54
CA ALA A 168 -8.63 4.70 -9.47
C ALA A 168 -9.44 3.40 -9.70
N ASP A 169 -10.52 3.49 -10.49
CA ASP A 169 -11.40 2.36 -10.85
C ASP A 169 -10.99 1.68 -12.16
N GLN A 170 -9.78 1.97 -12.67
CA GLN A 170 -9.28 1.32 -13.86
C GLN A 170 -9.36 -0.20 -13.75
N ARG A 171 -9.68 -0.81 -14.88
CA ARG A 171 -9.79 -2.26 -15.04
C ARG A 171 -8.70 -2.75 -15.97
N ARG A 172 -8.15 -3.92 -15.66
CA ARG A 172 -7.30 -4.67 -16.59
C ARG A 172 -8.14 -5.21 -17.76
N THR A 173 -7.46 -5.66 -18.80
CA THR A 173 -8.06 -6.26 -20.01
C THR A 173 -9.06 -7.39 -19.74
N ASP A 174 -8.91 -8.13 -18.64
CA ASP A 174 -9.84 -9.16 -18.19
C ASP A 174 -10.98 -8.64 -17.30
N THR A 175 -11.21 -7.32 -17.31
CA THR A 175 -12.20 -6.58 -16.50
C THR A 175 -11.91 -6.50 -15.00
N THR A 176 -10.78 -7.05 -14.51
CA THR A 176 -10.44 -7.02 -13.09
C THR A 176 -10.10 -5.58 -12.64
N PRO A 177 -10.80 -5.02 -11.63
CA PRO A 177 -10.48 -3.69 -11.07
C PRO A 177 -9.09 -3.62 -10.44
N ALA A 178 -8.50 -2.42 -10.45
CA ALA A 178 -7.20 -2.16 -9.83
C ALA A 178 -7.16 -2.55 -8.34
N ILE A 179 -8.19 -2.18 -7.57
CA ILE A 179 -8.27 -2.52 -6.14
C ILE A 179 -8.33 -4.03 -5.90
N VAL A 180 -8.98 -4.79 -6.79
CA VAL A 180 -9.04 -6.25 -6.74
C VAL A 180 -7.66 -6.85 -7.04
N LEU A 181 -6.92 -6.33 -8.02
CA LEU A 181 -5.55 -6.77 -8.30
C LEU A 181 -4.62 -6.52 -7.11
N ALA A 182 -4.73 -5.36 -6.45
CA ALA A 182 -3.94 -5.04 -5.27
C ALA A 182 -4.24 -6.01 -4.10
N ALA A 183 -5.52 -6.28 -3.84
CA ALA A 183 -5.95 -7.22 -2.81
C ALA A 183 -5.51 -8.67 -3.11
N ARG A 184 -5.61 -9.13 -4.36
CA ARG A 184 -5.08 -10.44 -4.83
C ARG A 184 -3.58 -10.60 -4.62
N ARG A 185 -2.84 -9.51 -4.43
CA ARG A 185 -1.39 -9.52 -4.16
C ARG A 185 -1.05 -9.37 -2.68
N GLY A 186 -2.03 -9.03 -1.83
CA GLY A 186 -1.76 -8.66 -0.43
C GLY A 186 -1.09 -7.29 -0.29
N ASP A 187 -1.14 -6.44 -1.31
CA ASP A 187 -0.47 -5.14 -1.29
C ASP A 187 -1.33 -4.09 -0.57
N HIS A 188 -1.27 -4.13 0.77
CA HIS A 188 -1.98 -3.19 1.64
C HIS A 188 -1.74 -1.72 1.27
N ALA A 189 -0.49 -1.36 0.93
CA ALA A 189 -0.17 0.03 0.63
C ALA A 189 -0.76 0.50 -0.69
N ALA A 190 -0.84 -0.38 -1.70
CA ALA A 190 -1.57 -0.09 -2.93
C ALA A 190 -3.08 0.04 -2.70
N VAL A 191 -3.68 -0.85 -1.87
CA VAL A 191 -5.10 -0.78 -1.52
C VAL A 191 -5.44 0.54 -0.82
N ASP A 192 -4.66 0.94 0.18
CA ASP A 192 -4.83 2.21 0.91
C ASP A 192 -4.76 3.43 -0.04
N VAL A 193 -3.79 3.46 -0.96
CA VAL A 193 -3.65 4.57 -1.92
C VAL A 193 -4.83 4.63 -2.90
N LEU A 194 -5.33 3.49 -3.38
CA LEU A 194 -6.47 3.44 -4.29
C LEU A 194 -7.75 3.91 -3.59
N LEU A 195 -7.99 3.48 -2.35
CA LEU A 195 -9.14 3.92 -1.53
C LEU A 195 -9.08 5.42 -1.21
N GLN A 196 -7.91 5.94 -0.85
CA GLN A 196 -7.70 7.38 -0.64
C GLN A 196 -8.00 8.22 -1.90
N ALA A 197 -7.82 7.62 -3.09
CA ALA A 197 -8.15 8.24 -4.37
C ALA A 197 -9.61 8.01 -4.81
N GLY A 198 -10.44 7.39 -3.97
CA GLY A 198 -11.87 7.20 -4.22
C GLY A 198 -12.23 5.99 -5.06
N ALA A 199 -11.35 4.97 -5.13
CA ALA A 199 -11.70 3.70 -5.76
C ALA A 199 -12.96 3.07 -5.11
N ASP A 200 -13.82 2.48 -5.95
CA ASP A 200 -14.97 1.70 -5.52
C ASP A 200 -14.50 0.46 -4.73
N VAL A 201 -14.73 0.50 -3.41
CA VAL A 201 -14.35 -0.55 -2.46
C VAL A 201 -15.01 -1.89 -2.80
N ASP A 202 -16.18 -1.86 -3.43
CA ASP A 202 -16.99 -3.04 -3.79
C ASP A 202 -16.90 -3.41 -5.27
N ALA A 203 -15.92 -2.84 -5.99
CA ALA A 203 -15.69 -3.15 -7.39
C ALA A 203 -15.51 -4.66 -7.60
N ARG A 204 -16.22 -5.18 -8.60
CA ARG A 204 -16.27 -6.62 -8.91
C ARG A 204 -15.45 -6.97 -10.14
N ASP A 205 -14.70 -8.07 -10.06
CA ASP A 205 -14.04 -8.68 -11.21
C ASP A 205 -15.02 -9.53 -12.07
N GLY A 206 -14.49 -10.18 -13.12
CA GLY A 206 -15.27 -11.04 -14.01
C GLY A 206 -15.91 -12.27 -13.34
N GLN A 207 -15.51 -12.64 -12.11
CA GLN A 207 -16.14 -13.69 -11.30
C GLN A 207 -17.16 -13.11 -10.31
N GLY A 208 -17.43 -11.80 -10.37
CA GLY A 208 -18.27 -11.11 -9.40
C GLY A 208 -17.63 -10.97 -8.02
N ARG A 209 -16.32 -11.25 -7.87
CA ARG A 209 -15.62 -11.19 -6.59
C ARG A 209 -15.10 -9.78 -6.30
N THR A 210 -15.20 -9.36 -5.04
CA THR A 210 -14.71 -8.07 -4.54
C THR A 210 -13.29 -8.18 -4.02
N ALA A 211 -12.63 -7.04 -3.75
CA ALA A 211 -11.32 -6.99 -3.12
C ALA A 211 -11.30 -7.72 -1.77
N LEU A 212 -12.37 -7.60 -0.97
CA LEU A 212 -12.51 -8.26 0.33
C LEU A 212 -12.46 -9.77 0.20
N MET A 213 -13.18 -10.35 -0.77
CA MET A 213 -13.17 -11.80 -1.01
C MET A 213 -11.78 -12.34 -1.33
N HIS A 214 -11.01 -11.61 -2.17
CA HIS A 214 -9.64 -12.01 -2.50
C HIS A 214 -8.68 -11.86 -1.32
N ALA A 215 -8.81 -10.78 -0.53
CA ALA A 215 -8.01 -10.59 0.67
C ALA A 215 -8.27 -11.71 1.71
N VAL A 216 -9.55 -12.08 1.87
CA VAL A 216 -9.97 -13.21 2.72
C VAL A 216 -9.43 -14.53 2.19
N GLU A 217 -9.53 -14.79 0.88
CA GLU A 217 -8.99 -16.01 0.24
C GLU A 217 -7.47 -16.14 0.41
N ARG A 218 -6.77 -15.03 0.62
CA ARG A 218 -5.32 -15.01 0.84
C ARG A 218 -4.88 -14.88 2.30
N ASN A 219 -5.82 -14.71 3.23
CA ASN A 219 -5.55 -14.44 4.65
C ASN A 219 -4.77 -13.13 4.91
N GLU A 220 -4.99 -12.11 4.08
CA GLU A 220 -4.26 -10.82 4.13
C GLU A 220 -4.93 -9.88 5.13
N ARG A 221 -4.72 -10.13 6.43
CA ARG A 221 -5.41 -9.43 7.53
C ARG A 221 -5.34 -7.91 7.44
N GLN A 222 -4.19 -7.33 7.10
CA GLN A 222 -4.06 -5.88 6.93
C GLN A 222 -4.97 -5.37 5.82
N VAL A 223 -5.00 -6.04 4.67
CA VAL A 223 -5.88 -5.65 3.56
C VAL A 223 -7.36 -5.78 3.93
N ILE A 224 -7.73 -6.85 4.65
CA ILE A 224 -9.10 -7.05 5.15
C ILE A 224 -9.50 -5.89 6.06
N ALA A 225 -8.67 -5.54 7.04
CA ALA A 225 -8.95 -4.43 7.95
C ALA A 225 -9.15 -3.10 7.20
N THR A 226 -8.28 -2.79 6.25
CA THR A 226 -8.37 -1.55 5.46
C THR A 226 -9.63 -1.49 4.61
N LEU A 227 -10.01 -2.59 3.97
CA LEU A 227 -11.25 -2.67 3.18
C LEU A 227 -12.50 -2.51 4.06
N LEU A 228 -12.54 -3.16 5.23
CA LEU A 228 -13.64 -3.03 6.18
C LEU A 228 -13.77 -1.60 6.74
N LEU A 229 -12.64 -0.98 7.11
CA LEU A 229 -12.60 0.42 7.55
C LEU A 229 -13.08 1.39 6.46
N ALA A 230 -12.84 1.04 5.19
CA ALA A 230 -13.34 1.80 4.04
C ALA A 230 -14.81 1.48 3.68
N GLY A 231 -15.50 0.64 4.46
CA GLY A 231 -16.91 0.33 4.27
C GLY A 231 -17.21 -0.77 3.27
N ALA A 232 -16.27 -1.70 3.01
CA ALA A 232 -16.51 -2.84 2.12
C ALA A 232 -17.75 -3.65 2.55
N THR A 233 -18.57 -4.02 1.56
CA THR A 233 -19.78 -4.82 1.77
C THR A 233 -19.41 -6.27 2.08
N ILE A 234 -19.58 -6.68 3.34
CA ILE A 234 -19.20 -8.02 3.85
C ILE A 234 -20.04 -9.13 3.21
N ASP A 235 -21.31 -8.87 2.98
CA ASP A 235 -22.32 -9.80 2.47
C ASP A 235 -22.43 -9.80 0.94
N ALA A 236 -21.48 -9.15 0.24
CA ALA A 236 -21.38 -9.25 -1.21
C ALA A 236 -21.29 -10.72 -1.64
N VAL A 237 -21.93 -11.03 -2.77
CA VAL A 237 -22.03 -12.39 -3.32
C VAL A 237 -21.40 -12.43 -4.71
N SER A 238 -20.44 -13.33 -4.92
CA SER A 238 -19.82 -13.60 -6.21
C SER A 238 -20.70 -14.46 -7.12
N ALA A 239 -20.30 -14.64 -8.38
CA ALA A 239 -21.09 -15.38 -9.37
C ALA A 239 -21.28 -16.86 -9.00
N ASP A 240 -20.37 -17.46 -8.25
CA ASP A 240 -20.44 -18.82 -7.70
C ASP A 240 -21.16 -18.89 -6.33
N GLY A 241 -21.78 -17.81 -5.89
CA GLY A 241 -22.55 -17.75 -4.65
C GLY A 241 -21.70 -17.65 -3.38
N MET A 242 -20.41 -17.33 -3.51
CA MET A 242 -19.51 -17.20 -2.38
C MET A 242 -19.59 -15.79 -1.78
N THR A 243 -19.58 -15.72 -0.45
CA THR A 243 -19.36 -14.49 0.31
C THR A 243 -17.95 -14.50 0.87
N ALA A 244 -17.46 -13.34 1.31
CA ALA A 244 -16.20 -13.26 2.07
C ALA A 244 -16.20 -14.28 3.24
N LEU A 245 -17.32 -14.39 3.96
CA LEU A 245 -17.43 -15.30 5.08
C LEU A 245 -17.40 -16.79 4.68
N ARG A 246 -18.11 -17.16 3.61
CA ARG A 246 -18.08 -18.55 3.10
C ARG A 246 -16.67 -18.97 2.67
N LEU A 247 -15.90 -18.03 2.13
CA LEU A 247 -14.49 -18.26 1.81
C LEU A 247 -13.68 -18.47 3.10
N ALA A 248 -13.82 -17.60 4.09
CA ALA A 248 -13.11 -17.72 5.36
C ALA A 248 -13.34 -19.11 6.01
N ARG A 249 -14.59 -19.56 6.08
CA ARG A 249 -14.97 -20.89 6.59
C ARG A 249 -14.41 -22.04 5.77
N GLY A 250 -14.51 -21.96 4.43
CA GLY A 250 -14.01 -22.99 3.53
C GLY A 250 -12.50 -23.22 3.67
N TRP A 251 -11.76 -22.19 4.08
CA TRP A 251 -10.32 -22.23 4.33
C TRP A 251 -9.95 -22.33 5.83
N GLN A 252 -10.93 -22.50 6.73
CA GLN A 252 -10.77 -22.58 8.20
C GLN A 252 -9.99 -21.38 8.80
N ARG A 253 -10.41 -20.15 8.46
CA ARG A 253 -9.73 -18.92 8.85
C ARG A 253 -10.44 -18.20 9.99
N GLN A 254 -10.41 -18.79 11.18
CA GLN A 254 -11.09 -18.28 12.39
C GLN A 254 -10.89 -16.78 12.65
N HIS A 255 -9.65 -16.28 12.57
CA HIS A 255 -9.37 -14.85 12.77
C HIS A 255 -10.05 -13.96 11.72
N VAL A 256 -10.17 -14.44 10.49
CA VAL A 256 -10.84 -13.71 9.40
C VAL A 256 -12.36 -13.81 9.53
N GLU A 257 -12.88 -14.96 9.97
CA GLU A 257 -14.31 -15.12 10.30
C GLU A 257 -14.73 -14.10 11.37
N PHE A 258 -13.92 -13.95 12.43
CA PHE A 258 -14.11 -12.94 13.46
C PHE A 258 -14.07 -11.51 12.89
N MET A 259 -13.07 -11.17 12.08
CA MET A 259 -12.97 -9.84 11.44
C MET A 259 -14.17 -9.52 10.54
N LEU A 260 -14.83 -10.52 9.96
CA LEU A 260 -16.02 -10.37 9.13
C LEU A 260 -17.33 -10.33 9.93
N GLY A 261 -17.25 -10.27 11.26
CA GLY A 261 -18.40 -10.17 12.16
C GLY A 261 -19.12 -11.50 12.38
N GLU A 262 -18.49 -12.64 12.08
CA GLU A 262 -19.06 -13.94 12.44
C GLU A 262 -18.85 -14.23 13.92
N ASN A 263 -19.95 -14.14 14.68
CA ASN A 263 -20.02 -14.62 16.06
C ASN A 263 -20.19 -16.15 16.08
N HIS A 264 -19.12 -16.91 15.88
CA HIS A 264 -19.04 -18.28 16.43
C HIS A 264 -17.87 -18.38 17.40
N ALA A 265 -18.23 -18.35 18.68
CA ALA A 265 -17.45 -18.82 19.80
C ALA A 265 -17.16 -20.33 19.64
N GLY A 266 -15.92 -20.73 19.90
CA GLY A 266 -15.56 -22.12 20.14
C GLY A 266 -14.35 -22.60 19.36
N LEU A 267 -13.17 -22.46 19.94
CA LEU A 267 -12.54 -23.58 20.64
C LEU A 267 -11.94 -23.03 21.94
N ASP A 268 -12.31 -23.68 23.02
CA ASP A 268 -12.02 -23.40 24.43
C ASP A 268 -12.78 -22.20 25.04
N ASP A 269 -13.78 -22.55 25.87
CA ASP A 269 -14.39 -21.66 26.84
C ASP A 269 -13.31 -21.04 27.73
N VAL A 270 -12.87 -19.83 27.38
CA VAL A 270 -12.52 -18.86 28.42
C VAL A 270 -13.77 -18.00 28.60
N PRO A 271 -14.52 -18.20 29.70
CA PRO A 271 -15.74 -17.46 29.95
C PRO A 271 -15.37 -16.02 30.31
N ILE A 272 -15.26 -15.15 29.31
CA ILE A 272 -15.21 -13.70 29.51
C ILE A 272 -16.58 -13.09 29.15
N ALA A 273 -17.65 -13.76 29.60
CA ALA A 273 -18.98 -13.17 29.63
C ALA A 273 -19.29 -12.73 31.06
N ARG A 274 -18.78 -11.56 31.50
CA ARG A 274 -19.30 -10.95 32.75
C ARG A 274 -18.93 -9.50 33.05
N THR A 275 -18.12 -8.79 32.28
CA THR A 275 -17.94 -7.37 32.55
C THR A 275 -19.19 -6.63 32.12
N ALA A 276 -19.98 -6.06 33.04
CA ALA A 276 -21.07 -5.15 32.72
C ALA A 276 -20.68 -3.73 33.17
N VAL A 277 -20.79 -2.77 32.26
CA VAL A 277 -20.41 -1.39 32.43
C VAL A 277 -21.69 -0.57 32.53
N ARG A 278 -21.95 0.01 33.71
CA ARG A 278 -23.14 0.83 33.95
C ARG A 278 -22.74 2.26 34.27
N ILE A 279 -23.26 3.21 33.51
CA ILE A 279 -23.08 4.64 33.82
C ILE A 279 -23.84 4.95 35.13
N VAL A 280 -23.15 5.58 36.08
CA VAL A 280 -23.71 6.04 37.36
C VAL A 280 -23.48 7.55 37.50
N PRO A 281 -24.26 8.28 38.32
CA PRO A 281 -24.17 9.74 38.40
C PRO A 281 -22.77 10.30 38.73
N ILE A 282 -21.93 9.49 39.36
CA ILE A 282 -20.58 9.85 39.83
C ILE A 282 -19.46 9.25 38.96
N GLY A 283 -19.77 8.52 37.88
CA GLY A 283 -18.78 7.83 37.06
C GLY A 283 -19.32 6.58 36.36
N VAL A 284 -18.55 5.50 36.41
CA VAL A 284 -18.89 4.22 35.76
C VAL A 284 -18.74 3.07 36.75
N ARG A 285 -19.75 2.21 36.82
CA ARG A 285 -19.70 0.99 37.60
C ARG A 285 -19.26 -0.17 36.72
N LEU A 286 -18.14 -0.78 37.09
CA LEU A 286 -17.67 -2.04 36.53
C LEU A 286 -18.24 -3.17 37.37
N THR A 287 -18.90 -4.15 36.74
CA THR A 287 -19.30 -5.38 37.42
C THR A 287 -18.70 -6.57 36.70
N GLY A 288 -18.17 -7.56 37.41
CA GLY A 288 -17.56 -8.75 36.82
C GLY A 288 -17.38 -9.86 37.84
N ASP A 289 -17.00 -11.06 37.42
CA ASP A 289 -16.52 -12.05 38.38
C ASP A 289 -15.11 -11.69 38.88
N ARG A 290 -14.71 -12.35 39.97
CA ARG A 290 -13.43 -12.05 40.61
C ARG A 290 -12.22 -12.29 39.70
N PRO A 291 -12.12 -13.41 38.95
CA PRO A 291 -11.02 -13.61 38.01
C PRO A 291 -10.92 -12.52 36.95
N MET A 292 -12.05 -12.04 36.42
CA MET A 292 -12.07 -10.97 35.42
C MET A 292 -11.49 -9.64 35.92
N LEU A 293 -11.89 -9.22 37.12
CA LEU A 293 -11.39 -7.96 37.69
C LEU A 293 -9.88 -8.06 37.99
N LEU A 294 -9.40 -9.24 38.40
CA LEU A 294 -7.98 -9.50 38.58
C LEU A 294 -7.21 -9.48 37.26
N LEU A 295 -7.81 -10.00 36.18
CA LEU A 295 -7.23 -9.95 34.84
C LEU A 295 -7.11 -8.50 34.34
N LEU A 296 -8.16 -7.70 34.48
CA LEU A 296 -8.11 -6.26 34.14
C LEU A 296 -7.01 -5.53 34.91
N ALA A 297 -6.84 -5.81 36.21
CA ALA A 297 -5.75 -5.26 36.99
C ALA A 297 -4.37 -5.70 36.44
N SER A 298 -4.21 -6.98 36.14
CA SER A 298 -2.96 -7.54 35.59
C SER A 298 -2.60 -6.94 34.23
N VAL A 299 -3.58 -6.68 33.36
CA VAL A 299 -3.35 -6.05 32.05
C VAL A 299 -2.79 -4.65 32.22
N ILE A 300 -3.32 -3.89 33.18
CA ILE A 300 -2.84 -2.53 33.47
C ILE A 300 -1.42 -2.56 34.01
N ASP A 301 -1.14 -3.45 34.97
CA ASP A 301 0.20 -3.60 35.56
C ASP A 301 1.23 -3.95 34.46
N ILE A 302 0.92 -4.92 33.59
CA ILE A 302 1.79 -5.33 32.49
C ILE A 302 1.99 -4.21 31.47
N ALA A 303 0.93 -3.48 31.10
CA ALA A 303 1.04 -2.37 30.15
C ALA A 303 1.97 -1.28 30.67
N LEU A 304 1.86 -0.96 31.97
CA LEU A 304 2.71 0.04 32.63
C LEU A 304 4.16 -0.43 32.74
N ASP A 305 4.39 -1.68 33.10
CA ASP A 305 5.74 -2.23 33.25
C ASP A 305 6.48 -2.36 31.91
N ASP A 306 5.77 -2.75 30.83
CA ASP A 306 6.35 -2.88 29.49
C ASP A 306 6.62 -1.52 28.81
N LEU A 307 5.71 -0.55 28.98
CA LEU A 307 5.84 0.78 28.34
C LEU A 307 6.73 1.73 29.15
N GLY A 308 6.66 1.65 30.47
CA GLY A 308 7.26 2.61 31.38
C GLY A 308 6.51 3.95 31.44
N ASP A 309 6.76 4.68 32.53
CA ASP A 309 5.98 5.87 32.91
C ASP A 309 5.97 7.00 31.87
N ALA A 310 7.04 7.17 31.11
CA ALA A 310 7.15 8.24 30.11
C ALA A 310 6.37 7.90 28.83
N GLU A 311 6.53 6.69 28.31
CA GLU A 311 5.85 6.24 27.09
C GLU A 311 4.36 6.07 27.31
N TRP A 312 3.93 5.57 28.48
CA TRP A 312 2.51 5.49 28.84
C TRP A 312 1.81 6.85 28.74
N ARG A 313 2.40 7.89 29.33
CA ARG A 313 1.82 9.25 29.30
C ARG A 313 1.75 9.79 27.88
N ILE A 314 2.78 9.55 27.07
CA ILE A 314 2.83 10.01 25.67
C ILE A 314 1.72 9.34 24.84
N ARG A 315 1.54 8.02 25.00
CA ARG A 315 0.60 7.24 24.17
C ARG A 315 -0.85 7.39 24.60
N THR A 316 -1.09 7.37 25.90
CA THR A 316 -2.45 7.30 26.44
C THR A 316 -2.99 8.68 26.81
N GLY A 317 -2.10 9.65 27.04
CA GLY A 317 -2.47 10.96 27.60
C GLY A 317 -2.93 10.91 29.06
N LEU A 318 -2.85 9.74 29.70
CA LEU A 318 -3.35 9.50 31.06
C LEU A 318 -2.21 9.45 32.07
N ASP A 319 -2.55 9.80 33.30
CA ASP A 319 -1.59 9.72 34.39
C ASP A 319 -1.36 8.27 34.87
N VAL A 320 -0.09 7.96 35.15
CA VAL A 320 0.37 6.62 35.56
C VAL A 320 -0.13 6.28 36.96
N GLU A 321 -0.19 7.25 37.87
CA GLU A 321 -0.66 7.04 39.24
C GLU A 321 -2.14 6.63 39.22
N THR A 322 -2.94 7.30 38.38
CA THR A 322 -4.35 6.93 38.15
C THR A 322 -4.50 5.49 37.65
N ALA A 323 -3.67 5.06 36.69
CA ALA A 323 -3.67 3.70 36.18
C ALA A 323 -3.29 2.67 37.26
N ARG A 324 -2.26 2.95 38.07
CA ARG A 324 -1.86 2.08 39.19
C ARG A 324 -2.94 2.01 40.28
N THR A 325 -3.60 3.13 40.57
CA THR A 325 -4.68 3.20 41.55
C THR A 325 -5.85 2.33 41.12
N ILE A 326 -6.34 2.42 39.88
CA ILE A 326 -7.46 1.59 39.45
C ILE A 326 -7.10 0.10 39.43
N ALA A 327 -5.87 -0.27 39.06
CA ALA A 327 -5.40 -1.65 39.13
C ALA A 327 -5.42 -2.20 40.57
N ALA A 328 -4.96 -1.42 41.55
CA ALA A 328 -5.03 -1.79 42.96
C ALA A 328 -6.47 -1.93 43.45
N ARG A 329 -7.37 -1.02 43.05
CA ARG A 329 -8.79 -1.05 43.46
C ARG A 329 -9.55 -2.23 42.88
N LEU A 330 -9.28 -2.60 41.63
CA LEU A 330 -9.80 -3.82 41.00
C LEU A 330 -9.38 -5.08 41.78
N ARG A 331 -8.17 -5.08 42.37
CA ARG A 331 -7.69 -6.15 43.24
C ARG A 331 -8.31 -6.10 44.63
N ASP A 332 -8.34 -4.97 45.30
CA ASP A 332 -8.54 -4.98 46.77
C ASP A 332 -9.88 -4.40 47.22
N GLU A 333 -10.53 -3.58 46.40
CA GLU A 333 -11.73 -2.79 46.79
C GLU A 333 -13.02 -3.24 46.12
N SER A 334 -12.99 -4.24 45.23
CA SER A 334 -14.22 -4.74 44.59
C SER A 334 -15.15 -5.38 45.63
N VAL A 335 -16.42 -4.95 45.66
CA VAL A 335 -17.41 -5.42 46.65
C VAL A 335 -18.36 -6.43 46.00
N PRO A 336 -18.75 -7.53 46.67
CA PRO A 336 -19.79 -8.43 46.15
C PRO A 336 -21.12 -7.69 45.93
N ALA A 337 -21.77 -7.94 44.80
CA ALA A 337 -23.11 -7.45 44.53
C ALA A 337 -24.13 -8.17 45.44
N THR A 338 -25.18 -7.45 45.86
CA THR A 338 -26.19 -7.98 46.78
C THR A 338 -26.84 -9.24 46.21
N ASN A 339 -26.71 -10.37 46.91
CA ASN A 339 -27.23 -11.69 46.52
C ASN A 339 -26.72 -12.25 45.17
N ALA A 340 -25.52 -11.88 44.72
CA ALA A 340 -24.94 -12.37 43.46
C ALA A 340 -23.47 -12.84 43.60
N SER A 341 -23.03 -13.72 42.70
CA SER A 341 -21.63 -14.20 42.60
C SER A 341 -20.69 -13.23 41.87
N TRP A 342 -21.12 -11.99 41.67
CA TRP A 342 -20.41 -10.96 40.93
C TRP A 342 -19.92 -9.86 41.88
N TYR A 343 -18.85 -9.21 41.47
CA TYR A 343 -18.21 -8.10 42.16
C TYR A 343 -18.46 -6.82 41.38
N GLN A 344 -18.50 -5.70 42.10
CA GLN A 344 -18.67 -4.37 41.51
C GLN A 344 -17.63 -3.41 42.06
N LEU A 345 -17.21 -2.47 41.22
CA LEU A 345 -16.35 -1.35 41.55
C LEU A 345 -16.88 -0.09 40.87
N ASP A 346 -17.04 0.99 41.65
CA ASP A 346 -17.33 2.31 41.11
C ASP A 346 -16.00 3.00 40.74
N ALA A 347 -15.85 3.31 39.46
CA ALA A 347 -14.67 3.91 38.85
C ALA A 347 -14.99 5.28 38.24
N THR A 348 -14.00 6.16 38.19
CA THR A 348 -14.11 7.43 37.47
C THR A 348 -13.94 7.24 35.96
N ALA A 349 -14.22 8.28 35.18
CA ALA A 349 -14.03 8.25 33.73
C ALA A 349 -12.54 8.10 33.34
N GLU A 350 -11.63 8.68 34.11
CA GLU A 350 -10.18 8.59 33.89
C GLU A 350 -9.65 7.20 34.24
N GLU A 351 -10.13 6.61 35.33
CA GLU A 351 -9.80 5.24 35.72
C GLU A 351 -10.26 4.22 34.66
N LEU A 352 -11.48 4.40 34.13
CA LEU A 352 -11.98 3.58 33.02
C LEU A 352 -11.16 3.78 31.74
N ALA A 353 -10.78 5.02 31.44
CA ALA A 353 -9.93 5.32 30.30
C ALA A 353 -8.56 4.63 30.43
N ALA A 354 -7.97 4.59 31.63
CA ALA A 354 -6.70 3.92 31.89
C ALA A 354 -6.80 2.41 31.64
N ALA A 355 -7.86 1.76 32.13
CA ALA A 355 -8.11 0.35 31.88
C ALA A 355 -8.27 0.05 30.37
N ARG A 356 -9.00 0.91 29.65
CA ARG A 356 -9.18 0.80 28.19
C ARG A 356 -7.87 0.97 27.43
N SER A 357 -7.07 1.95 27.80
CA SER A 357 -5.78 2.21 27.17
C SER A 357 -4.82 1.05 27.37
N ALA A 358 -4.79 0.43 28.56
CA ALA A 358 -3.98 -0.76 28.80
C ALA A 358 -4.42 -1.95 27.93
N LEU A 359 -5.73 -2.23 27.87
CA LEU A 359 -6.28 -3.26 26.98
C LEU A 359 -5.94 -3.00 25.52
N ASN A 360 -6.06 -1.75 25.06
CA ASN A 360 -5.74 -1.36 23.70
C ASN A 360 -4.26 -1.53 23.36
N GLU A 361 -3.35 -1.18 24.29
CA GLU A 361 -1.92 -1.39 24.11
C GLU A 361 -1.59 -2.88 24.02
N LEU A 362 -2.20 -3.75 24.84
CA LEU A 362 -1.95 -5.20 24.76
C LEU A 362 -2.62 -5.88 23.55
N ALA A 363 -3.79 -5.39 23.13
CA ALA A 363 -4.50 -5.89 21.96
C ALA A 363 -3.78 -5.51 20.65
N TYR A 364 -3.35 -4.25 20.52
CA TYR A 364 -2.95 -3.67 19.24
C TYR A 364 -1.60 -2.94 19.26
N GLY A 365 -1.03 -2.71 20.44
CA GLY A 365 0.23 -1.99 20.63
C GLY A 365 1.48 -2.85 20.56
N THR A 366 2.60 -2.28 21.02
CA THR A 366 3.95 -2.88 20.92
C THR A 366 4.36 -3.74 22.11
N THR A 367 3.46 -3.93 23.09
CA THR A 367 3.67 -4.73 24.30
C THR A 367 3.95 -6.18 23.96
N ARG A 368 4.89 -6.79 24.69
CA ARG A 368 5.47 -8.10 24.38
C ARG A 368 5.06 -9.17 25.38
N THR A 369 4.71 -8.77 26.60
CA THR A 369 4.27 -9.71 27.64
C THR A 369 2.73 -9.69 27.75
N MET A 370 2.15 -10.88 27.87
CA MET A 370 0.71 -11.08 28.06
C MET A 370 0.46 -11.60 29.47
N PRO A 371 -0.71 -11.33 30.08
CA PRO A 371 -1.09 -11.95 31.33
C PRO A 371 -1.03 -13.48 31.23
N ALA A 372 -0.64 -14.13 32.33
CA ALA A 372 -0.45 -15.57 32.36
C ALA A 372 -1.77 -16.32 32.06
N GLY A 373 -1.74 -17.19 31.05
CA GLY A 373 -2.93 -17.94 30.63
C GLY A 373 -3.94 -17.11 29.84
N THR A 374 -3.57 -15.92 29.35
CA THR A 374 -4.44 -15.07 28.53
C THR A 374 -3.83 -14.77 27.16
N GLY A 375 -4.61 -15.00 26.11
CA GLY A 375 -4.23 -14.74 24.72
C GLY A 375 -4.50 -13.29 24.28
N ARG A 376 -3.82 -12.82 23.22
CA ARG A 376 -4.08 -11.48 22.67
C ARG A 376 -5.51 -11.33 22.15
N LEU A 377 -6.09 -12.41 21.63
CA LEU A 377 -7.48 -12.45 21.19
C LEU A 377 -8.45 -12.20 22.35
N GLU A 378 -8.23 -12.83 23.51
CA GLU A 378 -9.07 -12.62 24.71
C GLU A 378 -8.99 -11.19 25.24
N ILE A 379 -7.82 -10.55 25.14
CA ILE A 379 -7.65 -9.13 25.46
C ILE A 379 -8.43 -8.23 24.47
N THR A 380 -8.41 -8.59 23.18
CA THR A 380 -9.22 -7.91 22.16
C THR A 380 -10.72 -8.04 22.44
N ASP A 381 -11.20 -9.25 22.75
CA ASP A 381 -12.61 -9.51 23.05
C ASP A 381 -13.08 -8.71 24.27
N MET A 382 -12.24 -8.64 25.32
CA MET A 382 -12.50 -7.81 26.50
C MET A 382 -12.63 -6.32 26.16
N LEU A 383 -11.75 -5.80 25.30
CA LEU A 383 -11.75 -4.41 24.89
C LEU A 383 -13.00 -4.06 24.06
N GLU A 384 -13.35 -4.91 23.11
CA GLU A 384 -14.52 -4.72 22.24
C GLU A 384 -15.82 -4.78 23.02
N GLU A 385 -15.95 -5.74 23.93
CA GLU A 385 -17.13 -5.85 24.79
C GLU A 385 -17.29 -4.62 25.69
N LEU A 386 -16.19 -4.12 26.25
CA LEU A 386 -16.22 -2.90 27.07
C LEU A 386 -16.61 -1.66 26.24
N ASN A 387 -16.16 -1.54 24.99
CA ASN A 387 -16.55 -0.46 24.08
C ASN A 387 -18.04 -0.54 23.70
N ARG A 388 -18.51 -1.74 23.36
CA ARG A 388 -19.91 -2.01 23.01
C ARG A 388 -20.87 -1.57 24.10
N GLN A 389 -20.56 -1.88 25.35
CA GLN A 389 -21.42 -1.51 26.49
C GLN A 389 -21.43 -0.01 26.81
N LEU A 390 -20.37 0.70 26.42
CA LEU A 390 -20.29 2.16 26.53
C LEU A 390 -20.95 2.89 25.37
N GLY A 391 -21.44 2.17 24.35
CA GLY A 391 -22.03 2.74 23.14
C GLY A 391 -21.04 3.55 22.32
N ARG A 392 -19.77 3.15 22.31
CA ARG A 392 -18.66 3.85 21.63
C ARG A 392 -18.03 3.01 20.54
#